data_AF-A0A7V9LAG1-F1
#
_entry.id   AF-A0A7V9LAG1-F1
#
_cell.length_a   1.000
_cell.length_b   1.000
_cell.length_c   1.000
_cell.angle_alpha   90.00
_cell.angle_beta   90.00
_cell.angle_gamma   90.00
#
_symmetry.space_group_name_H-M   'P 1'
#
loop_
_entity.id
_entity.type
_entity.pdbx_description
1 polymer ?
#
loop_
_entity_poly.entity_id
_entity_poly.type
_entity_poly.pdbx_seq_one_letter_code
_entity_poly.pdbx_strand_id
1 'polypeptide(L)' 'AGGGSVLAGDVQVITPASPLGRALVGKRVGDEVELKIAGKARMLEIVELG' A
#
# COMPACT_ATOMS: atom_id res chain seq x y z
N ALA A 1 -6.14 1.19 -13.97
CA ALA A 1 -4.68 1.33 -13.91
C ALA A 1 -4.32 2.17 -12.70
N GLY A 2 -3.62 1.61 -11.71
CA GLY A 2 -3.15 2.34 -10.52
C GLY A 2 -1.65 2.56 -10.65
N GLY A 3 -1.26 3.51 -11.49
CA GLY A 3 0.13 3.88 -11.69
C GLY A 3 0.57 4.76 -10.52
N GLY A 4 1.01 4.13 -9.43
CA GLY A 4 1.73 4.87 -8.40
C GLY A 4 3.03 5.39 -9.00
N SER A 5 3.25 6.69 -8.95
CA SER A 5 4.53 7.28 -9.38
C SER A 5 5.58 7.01 -8.31
N VAL A 6 6.75 6.53 -8.72
CA VAL A 6 7.92 6.44 -7.84
C VAL A 6 8.52 7.85 -7.79
N LEU A 7 8.58 8.45 -6.60
CA LEU A 7 9.37 9.67 -6.39
C LEU A 7 10.83 9.26 -6.16
N ALA A 8 11.77 10.16 -6.40
CA ALA A 8 13.21 9.85 -6.26
C ALA A 8 13.52 9.14 -4.92
N GLY A 9 14.17 7.97 -5.00
CA GLY A 9 14.50 7.10 -3.85
C GLY A 9 13.57 5.89 -3.70
N ASP A 10 13.41 5.42 -2.46
CA ASP A 10 12.59 4.25 -2.08
C ASP A 10 11.12 4.61 -1.78
N VAL A 11 10.66 5.78 -2.23
CA VAL A 11 9.32 6.29 -1.92
C VAL A 11 8.36 6.03 -3.09
N GLN A 12 7.39 5.15 -2.84
CA GLN A 12 6.31 4.89 -3.78
C GLN A 12 5.06 5.70 -3.42
N VAL A 13 4.61 6.56 -4.33
CA VAL A 13 3.36 7.31 -4.16
C VAL A 13 2.20 6.48 -4.66
N ILE A 14 1.14 6.40 -3.86
CA ILE A 14 -0.07 5.64 -4.15
C ILE A 14 -1.30 6.53 -4.01
N THR A 15 -2.20 6.49 -4.99
CA THR A 15 -3.48 7.19 -4.90
C THR A 15 -4.46 6.42 -4.02
N PRO A 16 -5.33 7.10 -3.24
CA PRO A 16 -6.33 6.42 -2.41
C PRO A 16 -7.26 5.48 -3.17
N ALA A 17 -7.54 5.74 -4.45
CA ALA A 17 -8.39 4.87 -5.28
C ALA A 17 -7.70 3.57 -5.74
N SER A 18 -6.37 3.47 -5.61
CA SER A 18 -5.63 2.25 -5.95
C SER A 18 -6.00 1.09 -4.99
N PRO A 19 -5.79 -0.19 -5.39
CA PRO A 19 -6.07 -1.32 -4.50
C PRO A 19 -5.33 -1.22 -3.16
N LEU A 20 -4.05 -0.85 -3.20
CA LEU A 20 -3.25 -0.65 -1.99
C LEU A 20 -3.73 0.57 -1.20
N GLY A 21 -3.94 1.71 -1.87
CA GLY A 21 -4.43 2.93 -1.23
C GLY A 21 -5.72 2.69 -0.44
N ARG A 22 -6.72 2.03 -1.05
CA ARG A 22 -7.99 1.68 -0.38
C ARG A 22 -7.80 0.80 0.84
N ALA A 23 -6.88 -0.15 0.78
CA ALA A 23 -6.65 -1.10 1.87
C ALA A 23 -5.92 -0.47 3.08
N LEU A 24 -5.19 0.64 2.86
CA LEU A 24 -4.47 1.37 3.89
C LEU A 24 -5.31 2.44 4.60
N VAL A 25 -6.39 2.95 4.00
CA VAL A 25 -7.21 4.01 4.61
C VAL A 25 -7.75 3.57 5.96
N GLY A 26 -7.45 4.34 7.01
CA GLY A 26 -7.94 4.12 8.38
C GLY A 26 -7.16 3.07 9.18
N LYS A 27 -6.14 2.43 8.59
CA LYS A 27 -5.24 1.50 9.28
C LYS A 27 -4.25 2.24 10.20
N ARG A 28 -3.73 1.51 11.18
CA ARG A 28 -2.76 1.99 12.17
C ARG A 28 -1.50 1.13 12.19
N VAL A 29 -0.46 1.60 12.87
CA VAL A 29 0.75 0.80 13.14
C VAL A 29 0.36 -0.53 13.79
N GLY A 30 0.97 -1.62 13.32
CA GLY A 30 0.67 -2.99 13.70
C GLY A 30 -0.48 -3.64 12.93
N ASP A 31 -1.25 -2.87 12.15
CA ASP A 31 -2.27 -3.48 11.28
C ASP A 31 -1.63 -4.16 10.07
N GLU A 32 -2.21 -5.29 9.69
CA GLU A 32 -1.84 -6.02 8.48
C GLU A 32 -2.79 -5.73 7.30
N VAL A 33 -2.25 -5.85 6.10
CA VAL A 33 -2.96 -5.72 4.83
C VAL A 33 -2.59 -6.87 3.90
N GLU A 34 -3.61 -7.61 3.45
CA GLU A 34 -3.48 -8.59 2.37
C GLU A 34 -3.76 -7.91 1.02
N LEU A 35 -2.83 -8.04 0.08
CA LEU A 35 -2.96 -7.55 -1.30
C LEU A 35 -2.91 -8.70 -2.28
N LYS A 36 -3.90 -8.74 -3.18
CA LYS A 36 -3.90 -9.66 -4.32
C LYS A 36 -3.46 -8.91 -5.57
N ILE A 37 -2.22 -9.15 -5.99
CA ILE A 37 -1.63 -8.51 -7.18
C ILE A 37 -1.19 -9.62 -8.14
N ALA A 38 -1.65 -9.55 -9.39
CA ALA A 38 -1.34 -10.54 -10.44
C ALA A 38 -1.57 -12.01 -9.99
N GLY A 39 -2.66 -12.24 -9.25
CA GLY A 39 -3.03 -13.57 -8.73
C GLY A 39 -2.20 -14.05 -7.54
N LYS A 40 -1.24 -13.27 -7.04
CA LYS A 40 -0.44 -13.59 -5.85
C LYS A 40 -0.91 -12.75 -4.66
N ALA A 41 -1.06 -13.39 -3.51
CA ALA A 41 -1.27 -12.71 -2.25
C ALA A 41 0.07 -12.23 -1.68
N ARG A 42 0.12 -10.99 -1.20
CA ARG A 42 1.19 -10.45 -0.38
C ARG A 42 0.61 -9.93 0.91
N MET A 43 1.26 -10.26 2.02
CA MET A 43 0.98 -9.71 3.34
C MET A 43 1.97 -8.59 3.63
N LEU A 44 1.45 -7.45 4.07
CA LEU A 44 2.24 -6.30 4.51
C LEU A 44 1.76 -5.88 5.91
N GLU A 45 2.69 -5.42 6.73
CA GLU A 45 2.42 -4.84 8.05
C GLU A 45 2.79 -3.35 8.04
N ILE A 46 1.97 -2.53 8.69
CA ILE A 46 2.29 -1.12 8.91
C ILE A 46 3.22 -1.02 10.11
N VAL A 47 4.51 -0.84 9.86
CA VAL A 47 5.53 -0.76 10.92
C VAL A 47 5.67 0.63 11.53
N GLU A 48 5.32 1.68 10.77
CA GLU A 48 5.49 3.07 11.18
C GLU A 48 4.49 3.99 10.44
N LEU A 49 4.11 5.09 11.09
CA LEU A 49 3.35 6.20 10.50
C LEU A 49 4.07 7.51 10.87
N GLY A 50 4.36 8.32 9.86
CA GLY A 50 4.99 9.65 10.02
C GLY A 50 3.99 10.78 10.16
#